data_AF-A0A1G0XWK2-F1
#
_entry.id   AF-A0A1G0XWK2-F1
#
_cell.length_a   1.000
_cell.length_b   1.000
_cell.length_c   1.000
_cell.angle_alpha   90.00
_cell.angle_beta   90.00
_cell.angle_gamma   90.00
#
_symmetry.space_group_name_H-M   'P 1'
#
loop_
_entity.id
_entity.type
_entity.pdbx_description
1 polymer ?
#
loop_
_entity_poly.entity_id
_entity_poly.type
_entity_poly.pdbx_seq_one_letter_code
_entity_poly.pdbx_strand_id
1 'polypeptide(L)' 'MSNKNTYFTDDEISKVFRDPTKITKVLQAGIQAALLKHKQAGNPICEWQDNQVVWITPEKINLKPTKKRG' A
#
# COMPACT_ATOMS: atom_id res chain seq x y z
N MET A 1 40.12 -8.58 3.69
CA MET A 1 39.25 -9.60 3.07
C MET A 1 37.81 -9.38 3.49
N SER A 2 36.86 -9.40 2.54
CA SER A 2 35.44 -9.74 2.79
C SER A 2 35.32 -11.27 3.01
N ASN A 3 34.20 -11.96 3.24
CA ASN A 3 32.74 -11.74 3.25
C ASN A 3 32.14 -12.95 4.04
N LYS A 4 30.94 -13.00 4.63
CA LYS A 4 29.69 -12.21 4.58
C LYS A 4 29.05 -12.14 5.98
N ASN A 5 28.09 -11.25 6.20
CA ASN A 5 27.15 -11.32 7.34
C ASN A 5 26.01 -12.31 7.01
N THR A 6 26.03 -13.53 7.57
CA THR A 6 25.12 -14.63 7.18
C THR A 6 23.94 -14.80 8.14
N TYR A 7 22.96 -13.87 8.08
CA TYR A 7 21.68 -13.98 8.80
C TYR A 7 20.45 -13.75 7.90
N PHE A 8 20.48 -14.29 6.68
CA PHE A 8 19.33 -14.32 5.76
C PHE A 8 19.02 -15.75 5.33
N THR A 9 18.73 -16.61 6.31
CA THR A 9 18.36 -18.01 6.09
C THR A 9 17.02 -18.33 6.73
N ASP A 10 15.97 -18.02 5.97
CA ASP A 10 14.68 -18.72 6.00
C ASP A 10 13.79 -18.56 7.25
N ASP A 11 13.81 -17.38 7.88
CA ASP A 11 12.77 -17.00 8.83
C ASP A 11 11.41 -16.75 8.14
N GLU A 12 10.32 -16.85 8.91
CA GLU A 12 8.95 -16.67 8.40
C GLU A 12 8.72 -15.29 7.79
N ILE A 13 9.44 -14.27 8.29
CA ILE A 13 9.45 -12.92 7.72
C ILE A 13 9.99 -12.98 6.29
N SER A 14 11.19 -13.53 6.07
CA SER A 14 11.76 -13.70 4.73
C SER A 14 10.83 -14.47 3.78
N LYS A 15 10.13 -15.51 4.27
CA LYS A 15 9.18 -16.29 3.47
C LYS A 15 7.97 -15.47 3.03
N VAL A 16 7.41 -14.64 3.91
CA VAL A 16 6.31 -13.72 3.55
C VAL A 16 6.78 -12.64 2.59
N PHE A 17 7.97 -12.06 2.80
CA PHE A 17 8.52 -11.01 1.93
C PHE A 17 8.94 -11.50 0.53
N ARG A 18 9.21 -12.80 0.35
CA ARG A 18 9.43 -13.42 -0.97
C ARG A 18 8.16 -13.60 -1.80
N ASP A 19 6.97 -13.44 -1.21
CA ASP A 19 5.68 -13.52 -1.93
C ASP A 19 5.17 -12.10 -2.26
N PRO A 20 5.41 -11.58 -3.48
CA PRO A 20 4.98 -10.22 -3.85
C PRO A 20 3.46 -10.06 -3.82
N THR A 21 2.69 -11.15 -3.96
CA THR A 21 1.23 -11.11 -3.89
C THR A 21 0.75 -10.91 -2.45
N LYS A 22 1.34 -11.62 -1.48
CA LYS A 22 1.03 -11.42 -0.05
C LYS A 22 1.43 -10.02 0.41
N ILE A 23 2.65 -9.57 0.07
CA ILE A 23 3.11 -8.21 0.42
C ILE A 23 2.19 -7.14 -0.18
N THR A 24 1.85 -7.25 -1.47
CA THR A 24 0.92 -6.30 -2.12
C THR A 24 -0.45 -6.27 -1.41
N LYS A 25 -1.01 -7.43 -1.06
CA LYS A 25 -2.29 -7.50 -0.34
C LYS A 25 -2.24 -6.84 1.04
N VAL A 26 -1.19 -7.10 1.82
CA VAL A 26 -1.03 -6.52 3.18
C VAL A 26 -0.84 -5.00 3.11
N LEU A 27 0.03 -4.51 2.22
CA LEU A 27 0.22 -3.08 2.01
C LEU A 27 -1.07 -2.39 1.58
N GLN A 28 -1.80 -2.99 0.63
CA GLN A 28 -3.06 -2.44 0.15
C GLN A 28 -4.12 -2.38 1.26
N ALA A 29 -4.25 -3.42 2.09
CA ALA A 29 -5.16 -3.42 3.23
C ALA A 29 -4.82 -2.31 4.25
N GLY A 30 -3.53 -2.10 4.52
CA GLY A 30 -3.05 -1.00 5.38
C GLY A 30 -3.41 0.38 4.83
N ILE A 31 -3.19 0.61 3.53
CA ILE A 31 -3.55 1.86 2.84
C ILE A 31 -5.07 2.09 2.90
N GLN A 32 -5.88 1.06 2.63
CA GLN A 32 -7.34 1.17 2.69
C GLN A 32 -7.85 1.49 4.10
N ALA A 33 -7.26 0.87 5.13
CA ALA A 33 -7.60 1.17 6.53
C ALA A 33 -7.23 2.60 6.92
N ALA A 34 -6.10 3.13 6.46
CA ALA A 34 -5.70 4.51 6.68
C ALA A 34 -6.67 5.49 5.99
N LEU A 35 -6.94 5.30 4.69
CA LEU A 35 -7.89 6.13 3.93
C LEU A 35 -9.29 6.17 4.57
N LEU A 36 -9.79 5.01 5.04
CA LEU A 36 -11.06 4.92 5.74
C LEU A 36 -11.06 5.72 7.06
N LYS A 37 -9.99 5.62 7.86
CA LYS A 37 -9.85 6.39 9.10
C LYS A 37 -9.77 7.89 8.86
N HIS A 38 -8.99 8.34 7.87
CA HIS A 38 -8.90 9.75 7.52
C HIS A 38 -10.26 10.32 7.09
N LYS A 39 -10.99 9.58 6.23
CA LYS A 39 -12.36 9.89 5.82
C LYS A 39 -13.33 9.99 7.01
N GLN A 40 -13.30 9.01 7.93
CA GLN A 40 -14.15 8.99 9.13
C GLN A 40 -13.85 10.16 10.08
N ALA A 41 -12.60 10.60 10.16
CA ALA A 41 -12.19 11.76 10.95
C ALA A 41 -12.46 13.11 10.27
N GLY A 42 -13.15 13.14 9.11
CA GLY A 42 -13.45 14.37 8.36
C GLY A 42 -12.24 15.01 7.68
N ASN A 43 -11.09 14.33 7.61
CA ASN A 43 -9.91 14.88 6.95
C ASN A 43 -10.08 14.79 5.42
N PRO A 44 -9.85 15.88 4.67
CA PRO A 44 -9.89 15.84 3.22
C PRO A 44 -8.72 15.03 2.66
N ILE A 45 -8.98 14.26 1.61
CA ILE A 45 -8.00 13.40 0.95
C ILE A 45 -7.90 13.83 -0.52
N CYS A 46 -6.70 13.85 -1.07
CA CYS A 46 -6.47 14.11 -2.49
C CYS A 46 -5.69 12.97 -3.16
N GLU A 47 -5.85 12.83 -4.46
CA GLU A 47 -4.98 12.04 -5.33
C GLU A 47 -4.27 12.94 -6.35
N TRP A 48 -3.14 12.46 -6.85
CA TRP A 48 -2.49 13.06 -8.00
C TRP A 48 -3.03 12.39 -9.27
N GLN A 49 -3.78 13.14 -10.07
CA GLN A 49 -4.37 12.68 -11.32
C GLN A 49 -4.08 13.71 -12.41
N ASP A 50 -3.73 13.26 -13.62
CA ASP A 50 -3.57 14.10 -14.82
C ASP A 50 -2.67 15.34 -14.59
N ASN A 51 -1.59 15.13 -13.83
CA ASN A 51 -0.60 16.13 -13.44
C ASN A 51 -1.09 17.28 -12.53
N GLN A 52 -2.18 17.04 -11.78
CA GLN A 52 -2.75 17.97 -10.81
C GLN A 52 -3.21 17.26 -9.52
N VAL A 53 -3.36 18.05 -8.44
CA VAL A 53 -3.97 17.59 -7.18
C VAL A 53 -5.49 17.62 -7.33
N VAL A 54 -6.14 16.47 -7.14
CA VAL A 54 -7.60 16.31 -7.19
C VAL A 54 -8.12 15.92 -5.81
N TRP A 55 -8.97 16.76 -5.21
CA TRP A 55 -9.64 16.44 -3.96
C TRP A 55 -10.71 15.36 -4.18
N ILE A 56 -10.63 14.28 -3.40
CA ILE A 56 -11.54 13.14 -3.48
C ILE A 56 -12.67 13.36 -2.48
N THR A 57 -13.91 13.46 -2.97
CA THR A 57 -15.07 13.49 -2.06
C THR A 57 -15.24 12.11 -1.40
N PRO A 58 -15.81 12.03 -0.18
CA PRO A 58 -15.95 10.78 0.57
C PRO A 58 -16.53 9.60 -0.26
N GLU A 59 -17.46 9.89 -1.17
CA GLU A 59 -18.19 8.94 -2.03
C GLU A 59 -17.32 8.35 -3.14
N LYS A 60 -16.28 9.08 -3.58
CA LYS A 60 -15.39 8.67 -4.68
C LYS A 60 -14.23 7.77 -4.24
N ILE A 61 -14.00 7.60 -2.93
CA ILE A 61 -12.93 6.74 -2.39
C ILE A 61 -13.25 5.27 -2.71
N ASN A 62 -12.70 4.81 -3.84
CA ASN A 62 -12.95 3.49 -4.37
C ASN A 62 -12.08 2.47 -3.62
N LEU A 63 -12.64 1.80 -2.61
CA LEU A 63 -11.93 0.81 -1.78
C LEU A 63 -11.56 -0.49 -2.51
N LYS A 64 -11.69 -0.55 -3.84
CA LYS A 64 -11.24 -1.67 -4.67
C LYS A 64 -9.83 -1.39 -5.21
N PRO A 65 -8.97 -2.41 -5.38
CA PRO A 65 -7.70 -2.23 -6.07
C PRO A 65 -7.93 -1.59 -7.44
N THR A 66 -7.36 -0.41 -7.65
CA THR A 66 -7.29 0.19 -8.98
C THR A 66 -6.40 -0.71 -9.84
N LYS A 67 -7.01 -1.39 -10.81
CA LYS A 67 -6.31 -2.26 -11.75
C LYS A 67 -5.31 -1.37 -12.51
N LYS A 68 -4.00 -1.64 -12.41
CA LYS A 68 -2.99 -0.90 -13.18
C LYS A 68 -3.41 -0.90 -14.64
N ARG A 69 -3.51 0.29 -15.24
CA ARG A 69 -3.54 0.44 -16.70
C ARG A 69 -2.18 -0.03 -17.21
N GLY A 70 -2.21 -1.03 -18.11
CA GLY A 70 -1.11 -1.32 -19.03
C GLY A 70 -1.31 -0.54 -20.32
#